data_AF-A0A3M2TFI7-F1
#
_entry.id   AF-A0A3M2TFI7-F1
#
_cell.length_a   1.000
_cell.length_b   1.000
_cell.length_c   1.000
_cell.angle_alpha   90.00
_cell.angle_beta   90.00
_cell.angle_gamma   90.00
#
_symmetry.space_group_name_H-M   'P 1'
#
loop_
_entity.id
_entity.type
_entity.pdbx_description
1 polymer ?
#
loop_
_entity_poly.entity_id
_entity_poly.type
_entity_poly.pdbx_seq_one_letter_code
_entity_poly.pdbx_strand_id
1 'polypeptide(L)' 'MKLSNQSEVPVYTISGSNTARPLPEWLAKRRKRSLKNDPEYANRVELLQDFEFEEASQCIRVSEDGDWVMSTG' A
#
# COMPACT_ATOMS: atom_id res chain seq x y z
N MET A 1 5.59 5.35 0.75
CA MET A 1 6.32 4.80 1.91
C MET A 1 6.30 5.82 3.05
N LYS A 2 5.93 5.41 4.27
CA LYS A 2 5.91 6.27 5.47
C LYS A 2 6.95 5.76 6.48
N LEU A 3 7.76 6.67 7.00
CA LEU A 3 8.67 6.41 8.11
C LEU A 3 7.98 6.78 9.43
N SER A 4 8.04 5.90 10.42
CA SER A 4 7.61 6.15 11.80
C SER A 4 8.81 6.05 12.74
N ASN A 5 9.10 7.14 13.46
CA ASN A 5 10.22 7.27 14.40
C ASN A 5 9.71 7.45 15.85
N GLN A 6 8.72 6.65 16.24
CA GLN A 6 8.19 6.70 17.62
C GLN A 6 9.13 6.03 18.64
N SER A 7 10.13 5.29 18.17
CA SER A 7 11.18 4.66 18.98
C SER A 7 12.56 4.92 18.36
N GLU A 8 13.61 4.44 19.03
CA GLU A 8 15.00 4.53 18.57
C GLU A 8 15.27 3.76 17.26
N VAL A 9 14.39 2.81 16.91
CA VAL A 9 14.48 2.01 15.69
C VAL A 9 13.48 2.51 14.65
N PRO A 10 13.92 2.88 13.44
CA PRO A 10 13.03 3.36 12.39
C PRO A 10 12.12 2.24 11.88
N VAL A 11 10.81 2.51 11.79
CA VAL A 11 9.82 1.60 11.21
C VAL A 11 9.33 2.15 9.88
N TYR A 12 9.31 1.30 8.86
CA TYR A 12 8.94 1.66 7.50
C TYR A 12 7.62 0.98 7.09
N THR A 13 6.58 1.77 6.86
CA THR A 13 5.31 1.29 6.30
C THR A 13 5.32 1.54 4.80
N ILE A 14 5.33 0.47 4.01
CA ILE A 14 5.47 0.54 2.56
C ILE A 14 4.10 0.59 1.89
N SER A 15 3.17 -0.28 2.33
CA SER A 15 1.80 -0.38 1.82
C SER A 15 0.81 -0.25 2.99
N GLY A 16 -0.18 0.65 2.87
CA GLY A 16 -1.22 0.87 3.89
C GLY A 16 -2.05 2.13 3.67
N SER A 17 -3.09 2.31 4.49
CA SER A 17 -4.08 3.40 4.36
C SER A 17 -3.51 4.82 4.41
N ASN A 18 -2.31 4.99 4.97
CA ASN A 18 -1.61 6.28 5.06
C ASN A 18 -0.53 6.50 3.98
N THR A 19 -0.36 5.57 3.03
CA THR A 19 0.63 5.71 1.95
C THR A 19 0.05 6.25 0.64
N ALA A 20 -1.26 6.41 0.55
CA ALA A 20 -1.93 7.07 -0.57
C ALA A 20 -3.24 7.72 -0.07
N ARG A 21 -3.53 8.96 -0.50
CA ARG A 21 -4.92 9.43 -0.47
C ARG A 21 -5.76 8.46 -1.32
N PRO A 22 -7.00 8.12 -0.90
CA PRO A 22 -7.88 7.26 -1.68
C PRO A 22 -8.35 8.02 -2.93
N LEU A 23 -7.47 8.10 -3.93
CA LEU A 23 -7.84 8.45 -5.28
C LEU A 23 -8.36 7.15 -5.92
N PRO A 24 -9.59 7.14 -6.43
CA PRO A 24 -10.08 6.00 -7.17
C PRO A 24 -9.10 5.60 -8.29
N GLU A 25 -8.89 4.31 -8.48
CA GLU A 25 -7.90 3.78 -9.43
C GLU A 25 -8.15 4.29 -10.86
N TRP A 26 -9.43 4.40 -11.25
CA TRP A 26 -9.85 4.96 -12.55
C TRP A 26 -9.41 6.42 -12.74
N LEU A 27 -9.41 7.22 -11.67
CA LEU A 27 -9.01 8.63 -11.72
C LEU A 27 -7.50 8.76 -11.75
N ALA A 28 -6.78 7.91 -11.01
CA ALA A 28 -5.32 7.82 -11.05
C ALA A 28 -4.83 7.42 -12.46
N LYS A 29 -5.45 6.40 -13.08
CA LYS A 29 -5.19 6.01 -14.48
C LYS A 29 -5.43 7.15 -15.46
N ARG A 30 -6.55 7.88 -15.31
CA ARG A 30 -6.90 9.01 -16.19
C ARG A 30 -5.93 10.20 -16.06
N ARG A 31 -5.42 10.47 -14.86
CA ARG A 31 -4.52 11.60 -14.58
C ARG A 31 -3.05 11.20 -14.44
N LYS A 32 -2.67 9.98 -14.85
CA LYS A 32 -1.31 9.41 -14.73
C LYS A 32 -0.19 10.38 -15.14
N ARG A 33 -0.41 11.15 -16.22
CA ARG A 33 0.58 12.12 -16.72
C ARG A 33 0.74 13.36 -15.84
N SER A 34 -0.35 13.80 -15.21
CA SER A 34 -0.36 14.94 -14.28
C SER A 34 0.15 14.56 -12.90
N LEU A 35 -0.12 13.34 -12.43
CA LEU A 35 0.33 12.86 -11.12
C LEU A 35 1.79 12.39 -11.12
N LYS A 36 2.42 12.19 -12.29
CA LYS A 36 3.83 11.74 -12.36
C LYS A 36 4.80 12.68 -11.64
N ASN A 37 4.50 13.97 -11.60
CA ASN A 37 5.34 15.00 -10.96
C ASN A 37 4.98 15.21 -9.47
N ASP A 38 3.91 14.59 -8.98
CA ASP A 38 3.53 14.69 -7.59
C ASP A 38 4.45 13.78 -6.75
N PRO A 39 5.26 14.32 -5.83
CA PRO A 39 6.16 13.53 -5.01
C PRO A 39 5.42 12.53 -4.12
N GLU A 40 4.17 12.80 -3.73
CA GLU A 40 3.36 11.88 -2.95
C GLU A 40 2.97 10.66 -3.80
N TYR A 41 2.59 10.89 -5.07
CA TYR A 41 2.28 9.83 -6.02
C TYR A 41 3.52 9.03 -6.44
N ALA A 42 4.66 9.70 -6.62
CA ALA A 42 5.92 9.04 -6.96
C ALA A 42 6.44 8.13 -5.83
N ASN A 43 6.12 8.46 -4.57
CA ASN A 43 6.51 7.66 -3.40
C ASN A 43 5.48 6.56 -3.04
N ARG A 44 4.42 6.39 -3.84
CA ARG A 44 3.45 5.30 -3.69
C ARG A 44 4.06 4.01 -4.24
N VAL A 45 4.45 3.12 -3.34
CA VAL A 45 5.02 1.81 -3.67
C VAL A 45 4.06 0.74 -3.15
N GLU A 46 3.46 -0.01 -4.06
CA GLU A 46 2.68 -1.21 -3.75
C GLU A 46 3.56 -2.43 -4.03
N LEU A 47 3.82 -3.21 -2.98
CA LEU A 47 4.63 -4.43 -3.11
C LEU A 47 3.81 -5.60 -3.66
N LEU A 48 2.55 -5.69 -3.21
CA LEU A 48 1.57 -6.66 -3.67
C LEU A 48 0.46 -5.88 -4.37
N GLN A 49 0.26 -6.18 -5.64
CA GLN A 49 -0.77 -5.52 -6.44
C GLN A 49 -2.16 -5.94 -5.97
N ASP A 50 -3.08 -4.98 -5.85
CA ASP A 50 -4.49 -5.21 -5.52
C ASP A 50 -4.71 -6.00 -4.20
N PHE A 51 -3.81 -5.83 -3.22
CA PHE A 51 -3.86 -6.52 -1.93
C PHE A 51 -4.55 -5.65 -0.85
N GLU A 52 -5.82 -5.35 -1.05
CA GLU A 52 -6.65 -4.56 -0.12
C GLU A 52 -8.09 -5.07 -0.04
N PHE A 53 -8.81 -4.63 1.00
CA PHE A 53 -10.25 -4.86 1.18
C PHE A 53 -10.93 -3.51 1.39
N GLU A 54 -12.18 -3.36 0.93
CA GLU A 54 -12.93 -2.10 1.08
C GLU A 54 -13.19 -1.75 2.56
N GLU A 55 -13.40 -2.76 3.40
CA GLU A 55 -13.73 -2.58 4.82
C GLU A 55 -12.54 -2.96 5.72
N ALA A 56 -12.24 -4.26 5.80
CA ALA A 56 -11.12 -4.79 6.57
C ALA A 56 -10.76 -6.21 6.10
N SER A 57 -9.63 -6.71 6.57
CA SER A 57 -9.33 -8.15 6.55
C SER A 57 -9.48 -8.72 7.95
N GLN A 58 -10.02 -9.93 8.05
CA GLN A 58 -10.13 -10.69 9.30
C GLN A 58 -8.84 -11.47 9.62
N CYS A 59 -8.18 -12.01 8.61
CA CYS A 59 -6.99 -12.84 8.78
C CYS A 59 -6.08 -12.76 7.55
N ILE A 60 -4.77 -12.76 7.79
CA ILE A 60 -3.73 -12.87 6.77
C ILE A 60 -2.78 -13.99 7.22
N ARG A 61 -2.48 -14.94 6.33
CA ARG A 61 -1.49 -16.00 6.57
C ARG A 61 -0.62 -16.21 5.35
N VAL A 62 0.63 -16.54 5.60
CA VAL A 62 1.60 -16.92 4.57
C VAL A 62 1.75 -18.44 4.61
N SER A 63 1.95 -19.07 3.46
CA SER A 63 2.29 -20.49 3.37
C SER A 63 3.65 -20.78 4.00
N GLU A 64 3.87 -22.05 4.40
CA GLU A 64 5.15 -22.45 5.03
C GLU A 64 6.35 -22.30 4.08
N ASP A 65 6.13 -22.45 2.77
CA ASP A 65 7.14 -22.22 1.74
C ASP A 65 7.42 -20.73 1.48
N GLY A 66 6.57 -19.83 1.98
CA GLY A 66 6.71 -18.38 1.81
C GLY A 66 6.26 -17.85 0.44
N ASP A 67 5.81 -18.71 -0.47
CA ASP A 67 5.49 -18.33 -1.85
C ASP A 67 4.06 -17.76 -2.01
N TRP A 68 3.19 -18.02 -1.03
CA TRP A 68 1.77 -17.67 -1.11
C TRP A 68 1.31 -16.91 0.13
N VAL A 69 0.40 -15.96 -0.09
CA VAL A 69 -0.32 -15.26 0.97
C VAL A 69 -1.81 -15.43 0.74
N MET A 70 -2.53 -15.79 1.81
CA MET A 70 -3.98 -15.85 1.83
C MET A 70 -4.51 -14.78 2.77
N SER A 71 -5.50 -14.04 2.31
CA SER A 71 -6.21 -13.05 3.12
C SER A 71 -7.71 -13.28 3.02
N THR A 72 -8.41 -13.12 4.14
CA THR A 72 -9.87 -13.21 4.24
C THR A 72 -10.42 -11.86 4.69
N GLY A 73 -11.35 -11.30 3.92
CA GLY A 73 -12.14 -10.10 4.26
C GLY A 73 -13.54 -10.48 4.70
#